data_AF-A0A1E4EQW0-F1
#
_entry.id   AF-A0A1E4EQW0-F1
#
_cell.length_a   1.000
_cell.length_b   1.000
_cell.length_c   1.000
_cell.angle_alpha   90.00
_cell.angle_beta   90.00
_cell.angle_gamma   90.00
#
_symmetry.space_group_name_H-M   'P 1'
#
loop_
_entity.id
_entity.type
_entity.pdbx_description
1 polymer ?
#
loop_
_entity_poly.entity_id
_entity_poly.type
_entity_poly.pdbx_seq_one_letter_code
_entity_poly.pdbx_strand_id
1 'polypeptide(L)'
;MTPAARIAAAIGVLDQILAGAPAEQALLRWSRANRFAGSGDRAALRDLVFGALRRRDSLAALGGGLSGRGLMVGHAHQAGLPLDAIFTGEGHAPAPLTPQEAAPQATDPLPDDLPDWLRPDWHRALGAQADAVAQAMTDRAPVWLRVNLAQHDPAAVAEALAAEGIATQPAPDLPSALRVVSGDRLVARSACYRDGLVELQDLSAQLASAVPPLSPGARVLDYCAGGGGKSLALAAREPAARIFAHDALAQRMADLPARAARAGA
;
A
#
# COMPACT_ATOMS: atom_id res chain seq x y z
N MET A 1 10.22 18.65 7.08
CA MET A 1 11.55 18.05 7.39
C MET A 1 12.41 18.03 6.14
N THR A 2 13.73 18.17 6.26
CA THR A 2 14.66 17.99 5.14
C THR A 2 14.72 16.52 4.70
N PRO A 3 15.15 16.21 3.46
CA PRO A 3 15.37 14.83 3.04
C PRO A 3 16.29 14.06 4.00
N ALA A 4 17.40 14.66 4.44
CA ALA A 4 18.32 14.08 5.41
C ALA A 4 17.64 13.74 6.75
N ALA A 5 16.80 14.64 7.29
CA ALA A 5 16.06 14.40 8.53
C ALA A 5 15.02 13.28 8.37
N ARG A 6 14.43 13.10 7.18
CA ARG A 6 13.50 12.00 6.89
C ARG A 6 14.24 10.66 6.84
N ILE A 7 15.43 10.63 6.24
CA ILE A 7 16.31 9.44 6.27
C ILE A 7 16.68 9.08 7.71
N ALA A 8 17.13 10.04 8.53
CA ALA A 8 17.43 9.79 9.94
C ALA A 8 16.22 9.23 10.72
N ALA A 9 15.02 9.78 10.49
CA ALA A 9 13.80 9.25 11.07
C ALA A 9 13.49 7.82 10.60
N ALA A 10 13.69 7.52 9.31
CA ALA A 10 13.48 6.19 8.74
C ALA A 10 14.44 5.15 9.35
N ILE A 11 15.72 5.51 9.57
CA ILE A 11 16.71 4.65 10.25
C ILE A 11 16.14 4.19 11.60
N GLY A 12 15.75 5.13 12.46
CA GLY A 12 15.27 4.79 13.80
C GLY A 12 13.95 4.01 13.82
N VAL A 13 13.06 4.25 12.84
CA VAL A 13 11.82 3.46 12.71
C VAL A 13 12.12 2.05 12.21
N LEU A 14 13.00 1.89 11.23
CA LEU A 14 13.40 0.59 10.70
C LEU A 14 14.11 -0.26 11.76
N ASP A 15 14.98 0.33 12.58
CA ASP A 15 15.61 -0.40 13.69
C ASP A 15 14.60 -0.96 14.68
N GLN A 16 13.55 -0.19 15.02
CA GLN A 16 12.46 -0.70 15.86
C GLN A 16 11.72 -1.88 15.20
N ILE A 17 11.52 -1.83 13.88
CA ILE A 17 10.82 -2.88 13.12
C ILE A 17 11.68 -4.13 13.05
N LEU A 18 12.98 -3.98 12.77
CA LEU A 18 13.94 -5.09 12.77
C LEU A 18 14.08 -5.73 14.16
N ALA A 19 13.88 -4.95 15.23
CA ALA A 19 13.77 -5.46 16.60
C ALA A 19 12.42 -6.14 16.94
N GLY A 20 11.50 -6.24 15.97
CA GLY A 20 10.22 -6.97 16.10
C GLY A 20 8.98 -6.09 16.29
N ALA A 21 9.09 -4.77 16.23
CA ALA A 21 7.90 -3.91 16.31
C ALA A 21 7.07 -3.98 15.01
N PRO A 22 5.73 -4.02 15.09
CA PRO A 22 4.89 -3.88 13.90
C PRO A 22 5.09 -2.53 13.22
N ALA A 23 5.25 -2.52 11.89
CA ALA A 23 5.59 -1.32 11.12
C ALA A 23 4.64 -0.14 11.34
N GLU A 24 3.32 -0.38 11.24
CA GLU A 24 2.31 0.66 11.49
C GLU A 24 2.38 1.22 12.92
N GLN A 25 2.65 0.37 13.91
CA GLN A 25 2.81 0.82 15.30
C GLN A 25 4.08 1.66 15.48
N ALA A 26 5.20 1.26 14.88
CA ALA A 26 6.46 2.02 14.93
C ALA A 26 6.30 3.41 14.29
N LEU A 27 5.65 3.49 13.13
CA LEU A 27 5.31 4.75 12.45
C LEU A 27 4.37 5.62 13.30
N LEU A 28 3.32 5.04 13.90
CA LEU A 28 2.40 5.76 14.78
C LEU A 28 3.09 6.29 16.04
N ARG A 29 3.97 5.50 16.67
CA ARG A 29 4.76 5.94 17.83
C ARG A 29 5.68 7.10 17.45
N TRP A 30 6.41 6.98 16.34
CA TRP A 30 7.25 8.08 15.84
C TRP A 30 6.42 9.33 15.56
N SER A 31 5.26 9.18 14.93
CA SER A 31 4.33 10.27 14.61
C SER A 31 3.86 11.01 15.86
N ARG A 32 3.50 10.28 16.93
CA ARG A 32 3.08 10.87 18.21
C ARG A 32 4.20 11.58 18.95
N ALA A 33 5.43 11.06 18.87
CA ALA A 33 6.61 11.66 19.47
C ALA A 33 7.06 12.92 18.71
N ASN A 34 6.86 12.96 17.39
CA ASN A 34 7.29 14.05 16.51
C ASN A 34 6.10 14.89 16.04
N ARG A 35 5.49 15.64 16.97
CA ARG A 35 4.28 16.45 16.70
C ARG A 35 4.52 17.55 15.66
N PHE A 36 5.74 18.02 15.51
CA PHE A 36 6.14 19.03 14.51
C PHE A 36 6.05 18.53 13.06
N ALA A 37 6.06 17.20 12.83
CA ALA A 37 6.04 16.65 11.47
C ALA A 37 4.66 16.89 10.82
N GLY A 38 4.63 17.54 9.66
CA GLY A 38 3.39 17.72 8.90
C GLY A 38 2.89 16.40 8.28
N SER A 39 1.69 16.40 7.71
CA SER A 39 1.15 15.26 6.96
C SER A 39 2.08 14.81 5.82
N GLY A 40 2.70 15.76 5.11
CA GLY A 40 3.69 15.47 4.06
C GLY A 40 4.96 14.80 4.58
N ASP A 41 5.44 15.19 5.77
CA ASP A 41 6.60 14.56 6.39
C ASP A 41 6.31 13.12 6.84
N ARG A 42 5.14 12.90 7.46
CA ARG A 42 4.68 11.57 7.87
C ARG A 42 4.50 10.64 6.67
N ALA A 43 3.95 11.16 5.56
CA ALA A 43 3.80 10.41 4.32
C ALA A 43 5.16 10.03 3.72
N ALA A 44 6.10 10.99 3.63
CA ALA A 44 7.43 10.71 3.09
C ALA A 44 8.21 9.69 3.94
N LEU A 45 8.13 9.77 5.27
CA LEU A 45 8.71 8.77 6.16
C LEU A 45 8.09 7.38 5.93
N ARG A 46 6.76 7.32 5.85
CA ARG A 46 6.03 6.07 5.59
C ARG A 46 6.47 5.43 4.27
N ASP A 47 6.67 6.24 3.22
CA ASP A 47 7.13 5.75 1.92
C ASP A 47 8.57 5.21 1.99
N LEU A 48 9.48 5.88 2.70
CA LEU A 48 10.83 5.37 2.94
C LEU A 48 10.81 4.03 3.69
N VAL A 49 10.04 3.93 4.78
CA VAL A 49 9.98 2.73 5.61
C VAL A 49 9.38 1.55 4.83
N PHE A 50 8.21 1.72 4.20
CA PHE A 50 7.62 0.62 3.43
C PHE A 50 8.37 0.32 2.14
N GLY A 51 9.00 1.32 1.51
CA GLY A 51 9.91 1.11 0.40
C GLY A 51 11.08 0.22 0.81
N ALA A 52 11.69 0.50 1.97
CA ALA A 52 12.78 -0.31 2.48
C ALA A 52 12.37 -1.73 2.89
N LEU A 53 11.19 -1.89 3.50
CA LEU A 53 10.69 -3.22 3.88
C LEU A 53 10.36 -4.10 2.67
N ARG A 54 9.92 -3.52 1.55
CA ARG A 54 9.69 -4.27 0.29
C ARG A 54 10.98 -4.70 -0.39
N ARG A 55 12.07 -3.99 -0.14
CA ARG A 55 13.39 -4.17 -0.76
C ARG A 55 14.44 -4.51 0.30
N ARG A 56 14.05 -5.28 1.32
CA ARG A 56 14.80 -5.40 2.56
C ARG A 56 16.20 -5.98 2.35
N ASP A 57 16.29 -7.10 1.67
CA ASP A 57 17.53 -7.84 1.52
C ASP A 57 18.41 -7.23 0.41
N SER A 58 17.79 -6.72 -0.65
CA SER A 58 18.49 -5.98 -1.71
C SER A 58 19.10 -4.66 -1.21
N LEU A 59 18.35 -3.86 -0.43
CA LEU A 59 18.91 -2.65 0.17
C LEU A 59 19.92 -2.95 1.28
N ALA A 60 19.73 -4.01 2.05
CA ALA A 60 20.74 -4.44 3.03
C ALA A 60 22.05 -4.84 2.34
N ALA A 61 21.99 -5.55 1.21
CA ALA A 61 23.16 -5.91 0.42
C ALA A 61 23.87 -4.68 -0.16
N LEU A 62 23.12 -3.71 -0.68
CA LEU A 62 23.70 -2.45 -1.19
C LEU A 62 24.33 -1.58 -0.09
N GLY A 63 23.65 -1.47 1.05
CA GLY A 63 24.04 -0.56 2.12
C GLY A 63 24.90 -1.16 3.23
N GLY A 64 25.30 -2.43 3.09
CA GLY A 64 26.28 -3.07 3.97
C GLY A 64 25.75 -3.72 5.24
N GLY A 65 24.44 -3.99 5.31
CA GLY A 65 23.89 -4.80 6.38
C GLY A 65 22.41 -4.57 6.68
N LEU A 66 21.82 -5.53 7.39
CA LEU A 66 20.43 -5.47 7.83
C LEU A 66 20.29 -4.62 9.11
N SER A 67 20.35 -3.31 8.93
CA SER A 67 20.06 -2.30 9.95
C SER A 67 19.26 -1.16 9.33
N GLY A 68 18.61 -0.32 10.13
CA GLY A 68 17.91 0.86 9.63
C GLY A 68 18.86 1.78 8.83
N ARG A 69 20.11 1.92 9.28
CA ARG A 69 21.15 2.65 8.54
C ARG A 69 21.51 1.97 7.22
N GLY A 70 21.82 0.67 7.25
CA GLY A 70 22.16 -0.08 6.04
C GLY A 70 21.04 -0.03 5.00
N LEU A 71 19.79 -0.21 5.40
CA LEU A 71 18.64 -0.09 4.50
C LEU A 71 18.52 1.31 3.88
N MET A 72 18.79 2.39 4.64
CA MET A 72 18.73 3.74 4.11
C MET A 72 19.95 4.15 3.27
N VAL A 73 21.13 3.63 3.57
CA VAL A 73 22.33 3.78 2.71
C VAL A 73 22.08 3.05 1.38
N GLY A 74 21.59 1.81 1.43
CA GLY A 74 21.20 1.05 0.24
C GLY A 74 20.14 1.78 -0.58
N HIS A 75 19.13 2.35 0.08
CA HIS A 75 18.11 3.16 -0.60
C HIS A 75 18.72 4.37 -1.31
N ALA A 76 19.64 5.07 -0.65
CA ALA A 76 20.30 6.24 -1.23
C ALA A 76 21.16 5.88 -2.45
N HIS A 77 21.89 4.75 -2.40
CA HIS A 77 22.60 4.20 -3.56
C HIS A 77 21.65 3.86 -4.71
N GLN A 78 20.60 3.08 -4.43
CA GLN A 78 19.63 2.64 -5.44
C GLN A 78 18.90 3.82 -6.11
N ALA A 79 18.55 4.84 -5.32
CA ALA A 79 17.85 6.02 -5.81
C ALA A 79 18.78 7.10 -6.38
N GLY A 80 20.10 6.89 -6.38
CA GLY A 80 21.08 7.86 -6.89
C GLY A 80 21.06 9.19 -6.13
N LEU A 81 20.80 9.15 -4.82
CA LEU A 81 20.73 10.35 -4.00
C LEU A 81 22.13 10.93 -3.73
N PRO A 82 22.26 12.26 -3.55
CA PRO A 82 23.53 12.88 -3.16
C PRO A 82 23.89 12.49 -1.72
N LEU A 83 24.70 11.44 -1.57
CA LEU A 83 25.07 10.83 -0.29
C LEU A 83 25.72 11.84 0.67
N ASP A 84 26.60 12.68 0.15
CA ASP A 84 27.30 13.75 0.88
C ASP A 84 26.34 14.83 1.41
N ALA A 85 25.24 15.10 0.72
CA ALA A 85 24.21 16.03 1.18
C ALA A 85 23.22 15.39 2.17
N ILE A 86 23.16 14.06 2.26
CA ILE A 86 22.25 13.32 3.15
C ILE A 86 22.93 12.94 4.45
N PHE A 87 24.13 12.38 4.38
CA PHE A 87 24.87 11.85 5.51
C PHE A 87 25.94 12.86 5.95
N THR A 88 25.50 14.00 6.49
CA THR A 88 26.41 15.08 6.93
C THR A 88 26.71 15.04 8.43
N GLY A 89 25.85 14.41 9.23
CA GLY A 89 25.85 14.52 10.70
C GLY A 89 25.40 15.89 11.23
N GLU A 90 25.00 16.82 10.36
CA GLU A 90 24.58 18.16 10.75
C GLU A 90 23.08 18.22 11.10
N GLY A 91 22.76 18.88 12.22
CA GLY A 91 21.38 19.06 12.67
C GLY A 91 20.68 17.72 12.93
N HIS A 92 19.73 17.36 12.05
CA HIS A 92 18.98 16.10 12.12
C HIS A 92 19.39 15.10 11.02
N ALA A 93 20.48 15.36 10.30
CA ALA A 93 21.02 14.41 9.32
C ALA A 93 21.66 13.20 10.02
N PRO A 94 21.63 12.01 9.40
CA PRO A 94 22.41 10.87 9.87
C PRO A 94 23.91 11.17 9.83
N ALA A 95 24.68 10.48 10.68
CA ALA A 95 26.14 10.60 10.74
C ALA A 95 26.80 10.33 9.37
N PRO A 96 27.97 10.93 9.09
CA PRO A 96 28.73 10.72 7.86
C PRO A 96 28.94 9.25 7.49
N LEU A 97 29.02 8.97 6.20
CA LEU A 97 29.31 7.63 5.70
C LEU A 97 30.72 7.20 6.11
N THR A 98 30.85 5.92 6.46
CA THR A 98 32.16 5.30 6.53
C THR A 98 32.72 5.09 5.11
N PRO A 99 34.03 4.87 4.94
CA PRO A 99 34.59 4.52 3.65
C PRO A 99 33.95 3.29 3.00
N GLN A 100 33.47 2.32 3.80
CA GLN A 100 32.76 1.15 3.29
C GLN A 100 31.33 1.46 2.83
N GLU A 101 30.67 2.46 3.42
CA GLU A 101 29.30 2.84 3.04
C GLU A 101 29.29 3.79 1.83
N ALA A 102 30.42 4.43 1.51
CA ALA A 102 30.55 5.38 0.41
C ALA A 102 30.40 4.74 -0.98
N ALA A 103 30.60 3.42 -1.09
CA ALA A 103 30.34 2.64 -2.29
C ALA A 103 29.27 1.57 -2.02
N PRO A 104 28.46 1.19 -3.03
CA PRO A 104 27.56 0.05 -2.90
C PRO A 104 28.35 -1.22 -2.56
N GLN A 105 27.86 -2.00 -1.59
CA GLN A 105 28.54 -3.23 -1.15
C GLN A 105 28.17 -4.48 -1.95
N ALA A 106 27.19 -4.38 -2.84
CA ALA A 106 26.78 -5.44 -3.74
C ALA A 106 26.63 -4.90 -5.18
N THR A 107 26.83 -5.79 -6.14
CA THR A 107 26.53 -5.58 -7.56
C THR A 107 25.41 -6.51 -8.00
N ASP A 108 24.81 -6.23 -9.16
CA ASP A 108 23.78 -7.10 -9.72
C ASP A 108 24.30 -8.54 -9.96
N PRO A 109 23.44 -9.56 -9.78
CA PRO A 109 22.05 -9.46 -9.35
C PRO A 109 21.89 -9.27 -7.84
N LEU A 110 20.94 -8.43 -7.43
CA LEU A 110 20.54 -8.27 -6.03
C LEU A 110 19.63 -9.42 -5.57
N PRO A 111 19.53 -9.68 -4.25
CA PRO A 111 18.52 -10.57 -3.68
C PRO A 111 17.09 -10.22 -4.11
N ASP A 112 16.21 -11.23 -4.22
CA ASP A 112 14.80 -11.08 -4.63
C ASP A 112 13.83 -10.60 -3.52
N ASP A 113 14.37 -10.22 -2.35
CA ASP A 113 13.63 -9.73 -1.19
C ASP A 113 12.59 -10.69 -0.57
N LEU A 114 12.64 -11.98 -0.94
CA LEU A 114 11.80 -13.02 -0.35
C LEU A 114 12.39 -13.55 0.97
N PRO A 115 11.56 -13.78 2.00
CA PRO A 115 11.97 -14.55 3.17
C PRO A 115 12.42 -15.97 2.78
N ASP A 116 13.53 -16.44 3.35
CA ASP A 116 14.11 -17.74 2.99
C ASP A 116 13.14 -18.93 3.14
N TRP A 117 12.30 -18.90 4.18
CA TRP A 117 11.31 -19.94 4.42
C TRP A 117 10.23 -20.02 3.31
N LEU A 118 9.99 -18.92 2.59
CA LEU A 118 8.97 -18.85 1.54
C LEU A 118 9.51 -19.32 0.19
N ARG A 119 10.82 -19.16 -0.08
CA ARG A 119 11.43 -19.44 -1.40
C ARG A 119 11.08 -20.83 -1.95
N PRO A 120 11.17 -21.95 -1.19
CA PRO A 120 10.87 -23.27 -1.74
C PRO A 120 9.42 -23.41 -2.21
N ASP A 121 8.47 -22.91 -1.43
CA ASP A 121 7.05 -22.96 -1.74
C ASP A 121 6.68 -21.99 -2.87
N TRP A 122 7.35 -20.83 -2.91
CA TRP A 122 7.19 -19.82 -3.96
C TRP A 122 7.59 -20.36 -5.34
N HIS A 123 8.80 -20.91 -5.46
CA HIS A 123 9.26 -21.51 -6.71
C HIS A 123 8.42 -22.72 -7.12
N ARG A 124 7.97 -23.54 -6.16
CA ARG A 124 7.09 -24.68 -6.44
C ARG A 124 5.74 -24.23 -6.99
N ALA A 125 5.16 -23.15 -6.46
CA ALA A 125 3.85 -22.65 -6.86
C ALA A 125 3.86 -21.88 -8.18
N LEU A 126 4.90 -21.08 -8.43
CA LEU A 126 4.95 -20.14 -9.56
C LEU A 126 5.83 -20.61 -10.73
N GLY A 127 6.71 -21.61 -10.51
CA GLY A 127 7.59 -22.15 -11.54
C GLY A 127 8.40 -21.05 -12.24
N ALA A 128 8.28 -20.98 -13.56
CA ALA A 128 8.99 -19.99 -14.39
C ALA A 128 8.59 -18.52 -14.12
N GLN A 129 7.46 -18.27 -13.44
CA GLN A 129 7.02 -16.92 -13.08
C GLN A 129 7.59 -16.43 -11.74
N ALA A 130 8.26 -17.29 -10.97
CA ALA A 130 8.67 -17.01 -9.60
C ALA A 130 9.46 -15.70 -9.46
N ASP A 131 10.48 -15.51 -10.30
CA ASP A 131 11.36 -14.34 -10.23
C ASP A 131 10.64 -13.05 -10.66
N ALA A 132 9.84 -13.12 -11.72
CA ALA A 132 9.07 -11.98 -12.21
C ALA A 132 8.03 -11.51 -11.19
N VAL A 133 7.36 -12.44 -10.50
CA VAL A 133 6.40 -12.11 -9.45
C VAL A 133 7.12 -11.58 -8.22
N ALA A 134 8.25 -12.16 -7.82
CA ALA A 134 9.06 -11.67 -6.69
C ALA A 134 9.49 -10.22 -6.93
N GLN A 135 10.00 -9.93 -8.13
CA GLN A 135 10.35 -8.57 -8.54
C GLN A 135 9.15 -7.63 -8.45
N ALA A 136 7.97 -8.03 -8.93
CA ALA A 136 6.75 -7.21 -8.86
C ALA A 136 6.27 -6.94 -7.42
N MET A 137 6.59 -7.82 -6.45
CA MET A 137 6.27 -7.60 -5.03
C MET A 137 7.11 -6.50 -4.38
N THR A 138 8.24 -6.11 -4.99
CA THR A 138 9.12 -5.05 -4.47
C THR A 138 8.56 -3.64 -4.70
N ASP A 139 7.57 -3.52 -5.58
CA ASP A 139 6.96 -2.25 -5.95
C ASP A 139 5.70 -1.94 -5.13
N ARG A 140 5.36 -0.65 -5.07
CA ARG A 140 4.11 -0.23 -4.45
C ARG A 140 2.94 -0.69 -5.32
N ALA A 141 2.02 -1.44 -4.71
CA ALA A 141 0.80 -1.88 -5.37
C ALA A 141 -0.01 -0.67 -5.92
N PRO A 142 -0.61 -0.80 -7.12
CA PRO A 142 -1.46 0.23 -7.68
C PRO A 142 -2.71 0.43 -6.80
N VAL A 143 -3.19 1.67 -6.72
CA VAL A 143 -4.43 1.98 -6.02
C VAL A 143 -5.60 1.81 -6.99
N TRP A 144 -6.57 0.99 -6.59
CA TRP A 144 -7.78 0.72 -7.34
C TRP A 144 -9.01 1.18 -6.58
N LEU A 145 -9.95 1.74 -7.32
CA LEU A 145 -11.27 2.17 -6.86
C LEU A 145 -12.32 1.31 -7.54
N ARG A 146 -13.38 1.00 -6.81
CA ARG A 146 -14.59 0.36 -7.34
C ARG A 146 -15.72 1.38 -7.37
N VAL A 147 -16.23 1.67 -8.55
CA VAL A 147 -17.43 2.49 -8.76
C VAL A 147 -18.67 1.74 -8.25
N ASN A 148 -19.54 2.46 -7.56
CA ASN A 148 -20.85 1.94 -7.16
C ASN A 148 -21.83 1.99 -8.35
N LEU A 149 -21.81 0.93 -9.16
CA LEU A 149 -22.61 0.83 -10.39
C LEU A 149 -24.14 0.84 -10.16
N ALA A 150 -24.60 0.61 -8.92
CA ALA A 150 -26.02 0.72 -8.60
C ALA A 150 -26.54 2.17 -8.70
N GLN A 151 -25.65 3.15 -8.57
CA GLN A 151 -26.02 4.57 -8.45
C GLN A 151 -25.29 5.47 -9.45
N HIS A 152 -24.16 5.04 -10.01
CA HIS A 152 -23.29 5.92 -10.77
C HIS A 152 -22.72 5.29 -12.04
N ASP A 153 -22.50 6.14 -13.04
CA ASP A 153 -21.79 5.82 -14.26
C ASP A 153 -20.26 5.96 -14.07
N PRO A 154 -19.43 4.97 -14.48
CA PRO A 154 -17.98 5.03 -14.33
C PRO A 154 -17.30 6.23 -14.99
N ALA A 155 -17.77 6.69 -16.16
CA ALA A 155 -17.15 7.81 -16.84
C ALA A 155 -17.41 9.13 -16.07
N ALA A 156 -18.65 9.34 -15.64
CA ALA A 156 -18.99 10.49 -14.79
C ALA A 156 -18.22 10.49 -13.46
N VAL A 157 -18.01 9.32 -12.85
CA VAL A 157 -17.21 9.20 -11.61
C VAL A 157 -15.73 9.50 -11.86
N ALA A 158 -15.18 9.06 -12.99
CA ALA A 158 -13.80 9.40 -13.37
C ALA A 158 -13.62 10.91 -13.59
N GLU A 159 -14.58 11.59 -14.20
CA GLU A 159 -14.59 13.05 -14.33
C GLU A 159 -14.66 13.76 -12.98
N ALA A 160 -15.54 13.29 -12.08
CA ALA A 160 -15.66 13.84 -10.73
C ALA A 160 -14.36 13.66 -9.92
N LEU A 161 -13.72 12.49 -10.01
CA LEU A 161 -12.41 12.24 -9.41
C LEU A 161 -11.34 13.18 -9.99
N ALA A 162 -11.34 13.38 -11.30
CA ALA A 162 -10.38 14.28 -11.95
C ALA A 162 -10.56 15.74 -11.50
N ALA A 163 -11.80 16.20 -11.31
CA ALA A 163 -12.09 17.52 -10.74
C ALA A 163 -11.56 17.69 -9.30
N GLU A 164 -11.42 16.59 -8.56
CA GLU A 164 -10.80 16.57 -7.23
C GLU A 164 -9.26 16.33 -7.27
N GLY A 165 -8.67 16.32 -8.46
CA GLY A 165 -7.23 16.13 -8.67
C GLY A 165 -6.78 14.66 -8.65
N ILE A 166 -7.69 13.71 -8.84
CA ILE A 166 -7.43 12.27 -8.87
C ILE A 166 -7.60 11.78 -10.31
N ALA A 167 -6.48 11.58 -11.02
CA ALA A 167 -6.54 11.03 -12.37
C ALA A 167 -6.71 9.50 -12.32
N THR A 168 -7.62 8.96 -13.12
CA THR A 168 -7.88 7.51 -13.18
C THR A 168 -7.87 6.96 -14.60
N GLN A 169 -7.62 5.65 -14.72
CA GLN A 169 -7.78 4.87 -15.95
C GLN A 169 -8.71 3.68 -15.69
N PRO A 170 -9.67 3.38 -16.58
CA PRO A 170 -10.54 2.22 -16.42
C PRO A 170 -9.76 0.90 -16.58
N ALA A 171 -10.19 -0.15 -15.87
CA ALA A 171 -9.74 -1.50 -16.18
C ALA A 171 -10.35 -1.96 -17.50
N PRO A 172 -9.60 -2.69 -18.35
CA PRO A 172 -10.14 -3.22 -19.61
C PRO A 172 -11.26 -4.24 -19.38
N ASP A 173 -11.13 -5.09 -18.36
CA ASP A 173 -11.99 -6.27 -18.18
C ASP A 173 -13.01 -6.12 -17.03
N LEU A 174 -13.10 -4.93 -16.43
CA LEU A 174 -14.04 -4.69 -15.32
C LEU A 174 -14.57 -3.25 -15.30
N PRO A 175 -15.79 -2.99 -15.79
CA PRO A 175 -16.34 -1.64 -15.94
C PRO A 175 -16.40 -0.82 -14.65
N SER A 176 -16.53 -1.47 -13.48
CA SER A 176 -16.56 -0.79 -12.18
C SER A 176 -15.16 -0.38 -11.67
N ALA A 177 -14.08 -0.85 -12.28
CA ALA A 177 -12.74 -0.66 -11.74
C ALA A 177 -12.03 0.55 -12.37
N LEU A 178 -11.54 1.44 -11.51
CA LEU A 178 -10.72 2.58 -11.89
C LEU A 178 -9.36 2.48 -11.19
N ARG A 179 -8.27 2.44 -11.97
CA ARG A 179 -6.90 2.56 -11.47
C ARG A 179 -6.57 4.02 -11.24
N VAL A 180 -6.10 4.37 -10.06
CA VAL A 180 -5.56 5.71 -9.82
C VAL A 180 -4.18 5.85 -10.44
N VAL A 181 -4.02 6.85 -11.30
CA VAL A 181 -2.77 7.20 -11.98
C VAL A 181 -2.02 8.30 -11.22
N SER A 182 -2.75 9.25 -10.63
CA SER A 182 -2.20 10.29 -9.77
C SER A 182 -3.24 10.76 -8.74
N GLY A 183 -2.78 11.40 -7.66
CA GLY A 183 -3.68 11.87 -6.60
C GLY A 183 -4.17 10.78 -5.64
N ASP A 184 -3.48 9.63 -5.55
CA ASP A 184 -3.84 8.52 -4.66
C ASP A 184 -4.02 8.94 -3.20
N ARG A 185 -3.20 9.89 -2.72
CA ARG A 185 -3.29 10.44 -1.36
C ARG A 185 -4.54 11.31 -1.13
N LEU A 186 -5.25 11.69 -2.19
CA LEU A 186 -6.47 12.50 -2.14
C LEU A 186 -7.72 11.64 -2.00
N VAL A 187 -7.68 10.36 -2.36
CA VAL A 187 -8.85 9.47 -2.44
C VAL A 187 -9.63 9.45 -1.12
N ALA A 188 -8.99 9.20 0.01
CA ALA A 188 -9.69 9.10 1.29
C ALA A 188 -10.37 10.42 1.73
N ARG A 189 -9.95 11.55 1.16
CA ARG A 189 -10.52 12.88 1.41
C ARG A 189 -11.34 13.41 0.24
N SER A 190 -11.63 12.61 -0.77
CA SER A 190 -12.45 13.04 -1.88
C SER A 190 -13.95 12.97 -1.52
N ALA A 191 -14.75 13.83 -2.13
CA ALA A 191 -16.20 13.73 -2.09
C ALA A 191 -16.65 12.40 -2.72
N CYS A 192 -16.04 11.99 -3.84
CA CYS A 192 -16.33 10.70 -4.47
C CYS A 192 -16.24 9.51 -3.50
N TYR A 193 -15.24 9.47 -2.61
CA TYR A 193 -15.12 8.40 -1.61
C TYR A 193 -16.08 8.60 -0.43
N ARG A 194 -16.16 9.82 0.10
CA ARG A 194 -17.00 10.13 1.28
C ARG A 194 -18.49 10.01 1.03
N ASP A 195 -18.91 10.21 -0.22
CA ASP A 195 -20.32 10.23 -0.63
C ASP A 195 -20.73 8.90 -1.28
N GLY A 196 -19.81 7.92 -1.39
CA GLY A 196 -20.14 6.54 -1.79
C GLY A 196 -20.11 6.27 -3.28
N LEU A 197 -19.60 7.20 -4.11
CA LEU A 197 -19.44 7.01 -5.54
C LEU A 197 -18.41 5.90 -5.83
N VAL A 198 -17.37 5.83 -4.99
CA VAL A 198 -16.32 4.82 -5.07
C VAL A 198 -16.00 4.19 -3.72
N GLU A 199 -15.52 2.95 -3.77
CA GLU A 199 -14.88 2.26 -2.65
C GLU A 199 -13.41 1.96 -2.98
N LEU A 200 -12.53 2.07 -1.98
CA LEU A 200 -11.14 1.66 -2.11
C LEU A 200 -11.07 0.13 -2.05
N GLN A 201 -10.76 -0.52 -3.18
CA GLN A 201 -10.70 -1.98 -3.27
C GLN A 201 -9.79 -2.44 -4.41
N ASP A 202 -8.86 -3.36 -4.12
CA ASP A 202 -7.97 -3.95 -5.12
C ASP A 202 -8.73 -4.64 -6.26
N LEU A 203 -8.18 -4.55 -7.48
CA LEU A 203 -8.77 -5.14 -8.69
C LEU A 203 -9.08 -6.63 -8.52
N SER A 204 -8.19 -7.42 -7.91
CA SER A 204 -8.41 -8.86 -7.71
C SER A 204 -9.64 -9.17 -6.85
N ALA A 205 -9.89 -8.36 -5.82
CA ALA A 205 -11.09 -8.51 -5.01
C ALA A 205 -12.35 -8.07 -5.76
N GLN A 206 -12.25 -7.06 -6.62
CA GLN A 206 -13.37 -6.65 -7.48
C GLN A 206 -13.70 -7.75 -8.50
N LEU A 207 -12.70 -8.31 -9.19
CA LEU A 207 -12.84 -9.43 -10.13
C LEU A 207 -13.47 -10.64 -9.43
N ALA A 208 -12.95 -11.04 -8.27
CA ALA A 208 -13.53 -12.13 -7.48
C ALA A 208 -15.00 -11.87 -7.11
N SER A 209 -15.38 -10.62 -6.86
CA SER A 209 -16.77 -10.26 -6.57
C SER A 209 -17.66 -10.24 -7.82
N ALA A 210 -17.09 -10.21 -9.03
CA ALA A 210 -17.83 -10.22 -10.29
C ALA A 210 -18.17 -11.64 -10.78
N VAL A 211 -17.45 -12.66 -10.30
CA VAL A 211 -17.62 -14.07 -10.73
C VAL A 211 -18.97 -14.68 -10.31
N PRO A 212 -19.44 -14.55 -9.06
CA PRO A 212 -20.63 -15.28 -8.64
C PRO A 212 -21.87 -14.82 -9.41
N PRO A 213 -22.72 -15.75 -9.85
CA PRO A 213 -24.03 -15.41 -10.38
C PRO A 213 -24.87 -14.78 -9.27
N LEU A 214 -25.60 -13.72 -9.60
CA LEU A 214 -26.52 -13.04 -8.70
C LEU A 214 -27.86 -12.88 -9.40
N SER A 215 -28.93 -13.10 -8.65
CA SER A 215 -30.30 -12.91 -9.10
C SER A 215 -31.04 -12.01 -8.10
N PRO A 216 -32.05 -11.26 -8.53
CA PRO A 216 -32.90 -10.51 -7.61
C PRO A 216 -33.46 -11.41 -6.50
N GLY A 217 -33.36 -10.96 -5.25
CA GLY A 217 -33.79 -11.73 -4.08
C GLY A 217 -32.85 -12.85 -3.63
N ALA A 218 -31.70 -13.05 -4.29
CA ALA A 218 -30.70 -14.02 -3.86
C ALA A 218 -30.23 -13.76 -2.42
N ARG A 219 -29.93 -14.83 -1.69
CA ARG A 219 -29.35 -14.76 -0.35
C ARG A 219 -27.89 -15.19 -0.44
N VAL A 220 -26.97 -14.28 -0.11
CA VAL A 220 -25.54 -14.49 -0.30
C VAL A 220 -24.82 -14.38 1.03
N LEU A 221 -23.98 -15.36 1.36
CA LEU A 221 -23.10 -15.33 2.53
C LEU A 221 -21.69 -14.91 2.11
N ASP A 222 -21.22 -13.77 2.62
CA ASP A 222 -19.82 -13.37 2.57
C ASP A 222 -19.14 -13.88 3.86
N TYR A 223 -18.62 -15.10 3.80
CA TYR A 223 -17.94 -15.76 4.91
C TYR A 223 -16.47 -15.32 4.94
N CYS A 224 -16.07 -14.64 6.02
CA CYS A 224 -14.82 -13.87 6.16
C CYS A 224 -14.87 -12.50 5.46
N ALA A 225 -15.95 -11.74 5.73
CA ALA A 225 -16.19 -10.44 5.12
C ALA A 225 -15.08 -9.40 5.39
N GLY A 226 -14.35 -9.51 6.50
CA GLY A 226 -13.32 -8.54 6.90
C GLY A 226 -13.90 -7.13 6.99
N GLY A 227 -13.35 -6.19 6.22
CA GLY A 227 -13.92 -4.84 6.09
C GLY A 227 -15.18 -4.75 5.21
N GLY A 228 -15.72 -5.87 4.72
CA GLY A 228 -16.95 -5.93 3.93
C GLY A 228 -16.85 -5.41 2.49
N GLY A 229 -15.63 -5.24 1.95
CA GLY A 229 -15.46 -4.73 0.59
C GLY A 229 -16.17 -5.59 -0.46
N LYS A 230 -16.12 -6.92 -0.35
CA LYS A 230 -16.80 -7.83 -1.28
C LYS A 230 -18.32 -7.84 -1.07
N SER A 231 -18.77 -7.84 0.18
CA SER A 231 -20.19 -7.63 0.52
C SER A 231 -20.78 -6.38 -0.17
N LEU A 232 -20.11 -5.24 -0.07
CA LEU A 232 -20.53 -4.00 -0.74
C LEU A 232 -20.47 -4.11 -2.27
N ALA A 233 -19.52 -4.88 -2.82
CA ALA A 233 -19.44 -5.12 -4.26
C ALA A 233 -20.66 -5.91 -4.76
N LEU A 234 -21.03 -6.96 -4.02
CA LEU A 234 -22.16 -7.82 -4.36
C LEU A 234 -23.48 -7.06 -4.23
N ALA A 235 -23.65 -6.24 -3.19
CA ALA A 235 -24.82 -5.39 -3.02
C ALA A 235 -24.97 -4.36 -4.14
N ALA A 236 -23.87 -3.76 -4.61
CA ALA A 236 -23.90 -2.83 -5.74
C ALA A 236 -24.19 -3.54 -7.09
N ARG A 237 -23.83 -4.82 -7.24
CA ARG A 237 -24.12 -5.60 -8.46
C ARG A 237 -25.59 -6.02 -8.57
N GLU A 238 -26.23 -6.31 -7.44
CA GLU A 238 -27.63 -6.73 -7.37
C GLU A 238 -28.31 -6.16 -6.12
N PRO A 239 -28.88 -4.95 -6.19
CA PRO A 239 -29.48 -4.28 -5.03
C PRO A 239 -30.67 -5.02 -4.40
N ALA A 240 -31.31 -5.95 -5.12
CA ALA A 240 -32.38 -6.77 -4.57
C ALA A 240 -31.87 -8.03 -3.86
N ALA A 241 -30.56 -8.33 -3.90
CA ALA A 241 -29.98 -9.44 -3.15
C ALA A 241 -29.83 -9.09 -1.65
N ARG A 242 -29.92 -10.12 -0.81
CA ARG A 242 -29.66 -10.02 0.64
C ARG A 242 -28.28 -10.55 0.94
N ILE A 243 -27.36 -9.66 1.31
CA ILE A 243 -25.98 -9.99 1.63
C ILE A 243 -25.84 -10.18 3.15
N PHE A 244 -25.35 -11.33 3.56
CA PHE A 244 -25.05 -11.67 4.94
C PHE A 244 -23.52 -11.65 5.12
N ALA A 245 -23.00 -10.60 5.75
CA ALA A 245 -21.58 -10.45 6.03
C ALA A 245 -21.24 -11.09 7.38
N HIS A 246 -20.33 -12.07 7.39
CA HIS A 246 -19.88 -12.74 8.60
C HIS A 246 -18.36 -12.75 8.70
N ASP A 247 -17.83 -12.48 9.89
CA ASP A 247 -16.41 -12.58 10.18
C ASP A 247 -16.21 -13.13 11.60
N ALA A 248 -15.20 -13.97 11.79
CA ALA A 248 -14.84 -14.51 13.11
C ALA A 248 -14.38 -13.41 14.07
N LEU A 249 -13.84 -12.31 13.53
CA LEU A 249 -13.40 -11.13 14.29
C LEU A 249 -14.32 -9.95 13.96
N ALA A 250 -15.43 -9.85 14.70
CA ALA A 250 -16.46 -8.83 14.46
C ALA A 250 -15.92 -7.39 14.36
N GLN A 251 -14.83 -7.06 15.06
CA GLN A 251 -14.17 -5.75 15.00
C GLN A 251 -13.67 -5.37 13.59
N ARG A 252 -13.36 -6.35 12.73
CA ARG A 252 -12.96 -6.08 11.33
C ARG A 252 -14.10 -5.50 10.50
N MET A 253 -15.34 -5.79 10.88
CA MET A 253 -16.55 -5.29 10.23
C MET A 253 -17.06 -3.99 10.87
N ALA A 254 -16.32 -3.37 11.81
CA ALA A 254 -16.80 -2.20 12.56
C ALA A 254 -17.26 -1.04 11.66
N ASP A 255 -16.55 -0.79 10.55
CA ASP A 255 -16.88 0.29 9.61
C ASP A 255 -17.96 -0.11 8.58
N LEU A 256 -18.29 -1.40 8.47
CA LEU A 256 -19.18 -1.91 7.41
C LEU A 256 -20.57 -1.27 7.45
N PRO A 257 -21.27 -1.14 8.60
CA PRO A 257 -22.61 -0.55 8.62
C PRO A 257 -22.65 0.87 8.05
N ALA A 258 -21.69 1.73 8.42
CA ALA A 258 -21.62 3.10 7.91
C ALA A 258 -21.30 3.15 6.41
N ARG A 259 -20.45 2.23 5.93
CA ARG A 259 -20.12 2.11 4.51
C ARG A 259 -21.29 1.56 3.68
N ALA A 260 -22.05 0.61 4.23
CA ALA A 260 -23.27 0.08 3.59
C ALA A 260 -24.33 1.17 3.45
N ALA A 261 -24.61 1.91 4.54
CA ALA A 261 -25.53 3.04 4.50
C ALA A 261 -25.13 4.09 3.45
N ARG A 262 -23.84 4.43 3.40
CA ARG A 262 -23.29 5.34 2.37
C ARG A 262 -23.43 4.78 0.94
N ALA A 263 -23.24 3.48 0.75
CA ALA A 263 -23.37 2.82 -0.55
C ALA A 263 -24.82 2.51 -0.96
N GLY A 264 -25.81 2.80 -0.10
CA GLY A 264 -27.22 2.48 -0.32
C GLY A 264 -27.54 0.99 -0.26
N ALA A 265 -26.82 0.23 0.57
CA ALA A 265 -26.91 -1.23 0.71
C ALA A 265 -27.40 -1.66 2.11
#